data_AF-A0A1V5PPI3-F1
#
_entry.id   AF-A0A1V5PPI3-F1
#
_cell.length_a   1.000
_cell.length_b   1.000
_cell.length_c   1.000
_cell.angle_alpha   90.00
_cell.angle_beta   90.00
_cell.angle_gamma   90.00
#
_symmetry.space_group_name_H-M   'P 1'
#
loop_
_entity.id
_entity.type
_entity.pdbx_description
1 polymer ?
#
loop_
_entity_poly.entity_id
_entity_poly.type
_entity_poly.pdbx_seq_one_letter_code
_entity_poly.pdbx_strand_id
1 'polypeptide(L)'
;MSCIYRDITLWLSTRYNDVANTCFCMALLIPSLITVEECYKALERDPFNPDLHFTLYQLLRTNYDKSKLHLEKAVEFDPDKYSFLYFAGGNLYYKKGDFSKAAEYLWKALKYNPSDRDVYSLLAEIYLRENKNNTAVKVLKKGLNFFPDYSLYYILMGSALLNNASIRMALECFSKILTLDKEFKKVALFKLGLCHLISGNYKCAIDAWNELIRSFPSEVRGYYSLGFIYDVLGDKDTSGEYFHKCLDLVSKEGRHILKEKIVKSER
;
A
#
# COMPACT_ATOMS: atom_id res chain seq x y z
N MET A 1 41.51 -8.40 9.66
CA MET A 1 40.28 -8.73 8.90
C MET A 1 40.53 -9.66 7.71
N SER A 2 41.73 -9.74 7.11
CA SER A 2 42.00 -10.53 5.90
C SER A 2 42.18 -12.05 6.09
N CYS A 3 42.64 -12.53 7.25
CA CYS A 3 42.84 -13.97 7.49
C CYS A 3 41.52 -14.71 7.71
N ILE A 4 40.65 -14.20 8.60
CA ILE A 4 39.31 -14.76 8.85
C ILE A 4 38.48 -14.80 7.56
N TYR A 5 38.63 -13.79 6.70
CA TYR A 5 38.02 -13.76 5.37
C TYR A 5 38.48 -14.92 4.49
N ARG A 6 39.80 -15.11 4.36
CA ARG A 6 40.35 -16.21 3.55
C ARG A 6 39.89 -17.55 4.10
N ASP A 7 39.83 -17.71 5.42
CA ASP A 7 39.43 -18.95 6.07
C ASP A 7 37.93 -19.24 5.89
N ILE A 8 37.04 -18.24 5.97
CA ILE A 8 35.60 -18.42 5.73
C ILE A 8 35.33 -18.72 4.26
N THR A 9 35.94 -17.99 3.33
CA THR A 9 35.75 -18.22 1.88
C THR A 9 36.34 -19.56 1.46
N LEU A 10 37.52 -19.95 1.99
CA LEU A 10 38.12 -21.26 1.75
C LEU A 10 37.28 -22.38 2.39
N TRP A 11 36.73 -22.17 3.58
CA TRP A 11 35.86 -23.14 4.26
C TRP A 11 34.52 -23.33 3.53
N LEU A 12 33.89 -22.25 3.07
CA LEU A 12 32.65 -22.33 2.30
C LEU A 12 32.90 -22.95 0.91
N SER A 13 33.99 -22.57 0.23
CA SER A 13 34.32 -23.13 -1.09
C SER A 13 34.71 -24.61 -1.02
N THR A 14 35.43 -25.03 0.02
CA THR A 14 35.75 -26.47 0.24
C THR A 14 34.54 -27.29 0.64
N ARG A 15 33.59 -26.70 1.38
CA ARG A 15 32.38 -27.40 1.85
C ARG A 15 31.29 -27.52 0.79
N TYR A 16 31.09 -26.49 -0.02
CA TYR A 16 30.03 -26.46 -1.02
C TYR A 16 30.51 -26.76 -2.44
N ASN A 17 31.82 -26.72 -2.69
CA ASN A 17 32.47 -26.97 -3.98
C ASN A 17 31.89 -26.15 -5.16
N ASP A 18 31.15 -25.09 -4.83
CA ASP A 18 30.33 -24.31 -5.73
C ASP A 18 30.41 -22.83 -5.32
N VAL A 19 30.99 -22.04 -6.22
CA VAL A 19 31.20 -20.60 -6.06
C VAL A 19 29.87 -19.89 -5.85
N ALA A 20 28.77 -20.37 -6.43
CA ALA A 20 27.46 -19.78 -6.27
C ALA A 20 26.89 -19.97 -4.85
N ASN A 21 26.98 -21.18 -4.31
CA ASN A 21 26.62 -21.46 -2.92
C ASN A 21 27.50 -20.69 -1.92
N THR A 22 28.78 -20.51 -2.25
CA THR A 22 29.72 -19.71 -1.46
C THR A 22 29.29 -18.24 -1.41
N CYS A 23 28.97 -17.65 -2.57
CA CYS A 23 28.47 -16.27 -2.67
C CYS A 23 27.12 -16.08 -1.99
N PHE A 24 26.20 -17.04 -2.14
CA PHE A 24 24.91 -17.01 -1.47
C PHE A 24 25.04 -17.07 0.06
N CYS A 25 25.87 -17.98 0.59
CA CYS A 25 26.13 -18.08 2.03
C CYS A 25 26.81 -16.82 2.58
N MET A 26 27.79 -16.26 1.85
CA MET A 26 28.45 -15.02 2.25
C MET A 26 27.50 -13.80 2.21
N ALA A 27 26.58 -13.73 1.25
CA ALA A 27 25.57 -12.67 1.17
C ALA A 27 24.58 -12.73 2.34
N LEU A 28 24.24 -13.93 2.81
CA LEU A 28 23.37 -14.14 3.96
C LEU A 28 24.08 -13.87 5.31
N LEU A 29 25.35 -14.27 5.44
CA LEU A 29 26.08 -14.22 6.71
C LEU A 29 26.81 -12.89 6.93
N ILE A 30 27.37 -12.29 5.88
CA ILE A 30 28.14 -11.04 5.98
C ILE A 30 27.92 -10.16 4.72
N PRO A 31 26.80 -9.44 4.63
CA PRO A 31 26.43 -8.63 3.45
C PRO A 31 27.47 -7.56 3.07
N SER A 32 28.31 -7.13 4.03
CA SER A 32 29.36 -6.12 3.81
C SER A 32 30.58 -6.63 3.03
N LEU A 33 30.62 -7.93 2.68
CA LEU A 33 31.79 -8.57 2.07
C LEU A 33 31.60 -9.04 0.62
N ILE A 34 30.39 -8.94 0.05
CA ILE A 34 30.14 -9.24 -1.37
C ILE A 34 29.89 -7.97 -2.15
N THR A 35 30.65 -7.80 -3.22
CA THR A 35 30.47 -6.72 -4.18
C THR A 35 29.61 -7.15 -5.36
N VAL A 36 28.92 -6.18 -5.96
CA VAL A 36 28.15 -6.39 -7.20
C VAL A 36 29.04 -6.98 -8.32
N GLU A 37 30.31 -6.57 -8.39
CA GLU A 37 31.27 -7.06 -9.38
C GLU A 37 31.59 -8.54 -9.23
N GLU A 38 31.78 -9.03 -8.00
CA GLU A 38 32.02 -10.45 -7.73
C GLU A 38 30.81 -11.30 -8.10
N CYS A 39 29.59 -10.82 -7.81
CA CYS A 39 28.37 -11.50 -8.23
C CYS A 39 28.25 -11.57 -9.76
N TYR A 40 28.60 -10.51 -10.50
CA TYR A 40 28.60 -10.56 -11.97
C TYR A 40 29.65 -11.54 -12.52
N LYS A 41 30.87 -11.58 -11.95
CA LYS A 41 31.89 -12.58 -12.33
C LYS A 41 31.45 -14.01 -12.05
N ALA A 42 30.74 -14.24 -10.94
CA ALA A 42 30.16 -15.54 -10.65
C ALA A 42 29.06 -15.89 -11.67
N LEU A 43 28.26 -14.90 -12.06
CA LEU A 43 27.19 -15.07 -13.06
C LEU A 43 27.73 -15.34 -14.47
N GLU A 44 28.94 -14.89 -14.82
CA GLU A 44 29.59 -15.27 -16.09
C GLU A 44 29.87 -16.78 -16.17
N ARG A 45 30.10 -17.43 -15.02
CA ARG A 45 30.35 -18.87 -14.94
C ARG A 45 29.06 -19.68 -14.87
N ASP A 46 28.05 -19.15 -14.21
CA ASP A 46 26.72 -19.76 -14.09
C ASP A 46 25.61 -18.72 -14.29
N PRO A 47 25.21 -18.44 -15.55
CA PRO A 47 24.24 -17.40 -15.87
C PRO A 47 22.81 -17.71 -15.45
N PHE A 48 22.51 -18.97 -15.13
CA PHE A 48 21.17 -19.45 -14.80
C PHE A 48 20.99 -19.63 -13.28
N ASN A 49 21.98 -19.22 -12.49
CA ASN A 49 21.95 -19.39 -11.05
C ASN A 49 20.94 -18.43 -10.37
N PRO A 50 19.84 -18.95 -9.80
CA PRO A 50 18.81 -18.08 -9.23
C PRO A 50 19.27 -17.44 -7.91
N ASP A 51 20.18 -18.05 -7.16
CA ASP A 51 20.74 -17.51 -5.92
C ASP A 51 21.61 -16.27 -6.17
N LEU A 52 22.43 -16.30 -7.22
CA LEU A 52 23.22 -15.14 -7.64
C LEU A 52 22.32 -14.00 -8.12
N HIS A 53 21.27 -14.33 -8.86
CA HIS A 53 20.25 -13.36 -9.27
C HIS A 53 19.52 -12.74 -8.09
N PHE A 54 19.10 -13.54 -7.10
CA PHE A 54 18.49 -13.01 -5.89
C PHE A 54 19.45 -12.14 -5.07
N THR A 55 20.72 -12.52 -4.97
CA THR A 55 21.76 -11.73 -4.30
C THR A 55 21.95 -10.37 -4.99
N LEU A 56 22.07 -10.36 -6.31
CA LEU A 56 22.17 -9.12 -7.10
C LEU A 56 20.92 -8.24 -6.97
N TYR A 57 19.73 -8.84 -6.92
CA TYR A 57 18.49 -8.12 -6.62
C TYR A 57 18.58 -7.35 -5.28
N GLN A 58 19.08 -8.00 -4.22
CA GLN A 58 19.23 -7.39 -2.91
C GLN A 58 20.28 -6.27 -2.88
N LEU A 59 21.44 -6.49 -3.51
CA LEU A 59 22.53 -5.51 -3.55
C LEU A 59 22.17 -4.28 -4.38
N LEU A 60 21.39 -4.46 -5.44
CA LEU A 60 21.05 -3.40 -6.40
C LEU A 60 19.75 -2.68 -6.07
N ARG A 61 19.17 -2.82 -4.87
CA ARG A 61 17.87 -2.22 -4.52
C ARG A 61 17.76 -0.71 -4.77
N THR A 62 18.89 0.01 -4.78
CA THR A 62 18.95 1.45 -5.14
C THR A 62 18.87 1.68 -6.65
N ASN A 63 19.39 0.75 -7.47
CA ASN A 63 19.29 0.77 -8.91
C ASN A 63 18.10 -0.09 -9.36
N TYR A 64 16.94 0.56 -9.45
CA TYR A 64 15.68 -0.09 -9.76
C TYR A 64 15.75 -1.00 -10.99
N ASP A 65 16.27 -0.53 -12.12
CA ASP A 65 16.18 -1.27 -13.38
C ASP A 65 17.04 -2.54 -13.37
N LYS A 66 18.23 -2.48 -12.75
CA LYS A 66 19.05 -3.67 -12.54
C LYS A 66 18.46 -4.59 -11.48
N SER A 67 17.99 -4.05 -10.34
CA SER A 67 17.35 -4.84 -9.28
C SER A 67 16.17 -5.64 -9.82
N LYS A 68 15.33 -4.99 -10.63
CA LYS A 68 14.22 -5.61 -11.32
C LYS A 68 14.69 -6.78 -12.19
N LEU A 69 15.61 -6.55 -13.12
CA LEU A 69 16.12 -7.61 -14.01
C LEU A 69 16.57 -8.85 -13.23
N HIS A 70 17.31 -8.64 -12.13
CA HIS A 70 17.81 -9.75 -11.32
C HIS A 70 16.72 -10.43 -10.49
N LEU A 71 15.68 -9.70 -10.06
CA LEU A 71 14.48 -10.30 -9.47
C LEU A 71 13.75 -11.19 -10.47
N GLU A 72 13.52 -10.70 -11.69
CA GLU A 72 12.79 -11.44 -12.73
C GLU A 72 13.51 -12.75 -13.09
N LYS A 73 14.84 -12.70 -13.22
CA LYS A 73 15.64 -13.90 -13.48
C LYS A 73 15.66 -14.88 -12.31
N ALA A 74 15.70 -14.40 -11.06
CA ALA A 74 15.63 -15.28 -9.90
C ALA A 74 14.33 -16.11 -9.86
N VAL A 75 13.19 -15.47 -10.13
CA VAL A 75 11.89 -16.15 -10.20
C VAL A 75 11.67 -16.95 -11.48
N GLU A 76 12.39 -16.63 -12.56
CA GLU A 76 12.35 -17.39 -13.82
C GLU A 76 13.09 -18.72 -13.69
N PHE A 77 14.28 -18.70 -13.07
CA PHE A 77 15.15 -19.86 -12.98
C PHE A 77 14.78 -20.82 -11.85
N ASP A 78 14.20 -20.33 -10.74
CA ASP A 78 13.63 -21.18 -9.70
C ASP A 78 12.34 -20.57 -9.11
N PRO A 79 11.19 -20.76 -9.79
CA PRO A 79 9.91 -20.18 -9.39
C PRO A 79 9.41 -20.65 -8.02
N ASP A 80 9.71 -21.89 -7.63
CA ASP A 80 9.22 -22.47 -6.37
C ASP A 80 9.99 -21.87 -5.19
N LYS A 81 11.33 -21.86 -5.27
CA LYS A 81 12.20 -21.30 -4.23
C LYS A 81 12.02 -19.79 -4.06
N TYR A 82 11.87 -19.05 -5.16
CA TYR A 82 11.77 -17.58 -5.13
C TYR A 82 10.35 -17.05 -5.30
N SER A 83 9.34 -17.89 -5.12
CA SER A 83 7.93 -17.49 -5.18
C SER A 83 7.58 -16.27 -4.31
N PHE A 84 8.24 -16.11 -3.16
CA PHE A 84 8.09 -14.94 -2.28
C PHE A 84 8.48 -13.60 -2.95
N LEU A 85 9.32 -13.63 -3.99
CA LEU A 85 9.71 -12.44 -4.75
C LEU A 85 8.60 -11.95 -5.69
N TYR A 86 7.57 -12.74 -5.98
CA TYR A 86 6.47 -12.26 -6.83
C TYR A 86 5.75 -11.05 -6.21
N PHE A 87 5.56 -11.04 -4.88
CA PHE A 87 5.01 -9.86 -4.19
C PHE A 87 5.96 -8.65 -4.26
N ALA A 88 7.26 -8.88 -4.12
CA ALA A 88 8.27 -7.82 -4.25
C ALA A 88 8.29 -7.24 -5.67
N GLY A 89 8.23 -8.08 -6.70
CA GLY A 89 8.13 -7.69 -8.10
C GLY A 89 6.85 -6.90 -8.39
N GLY A 90 5.71 -7.37 -7.86
CA GLY A 90 4.43 -6.66 -7.95
C GLY A 90 4.48 -5.25 -7.35
N ASN A 91 5.05 -5.11 -6.16
CA ASN A 91 5.28 -3.80 -5.51
C ASN A 91 6.23 -2.90 -6.32
N LEU A 92 7.27 -3.49 -6.92
CA LEU A 92 8.24 -2.77 -7.72
C LEU A 92 7.54 -2.13 -8.92
N TYR A 93 6.84 -2.94 -9.72
CA TYR A 93 6.05 -2.49 -10.86
C TYR A 93 4.97 -1.48 -10.48
N TYR A 94 4.30 -1.70 -9.36
CA TYR A 94 3.31 -0.78 -8.82
C TYR A 94 3.87 0.62 -8.58
N LYS A 95 5.06 0.72 -7.97
CA LYS A 95 5.75 2.01 -7.73
C LYS A 95 6.15 2.74 -9.00
N LYS A 96 6.42 2.02 -10.10
CA LYS A 96 6.66 2.62 -11.42
C LYS A 96 5.39 2.94 -12.21
N GLY A 97 4.22 2.58 -11.69
CA GLY A 97 2.93 2.82 -12.35
C GLY A 97 2.60 1.82 -13.45
N ASP A 98 3.38 0.75 -13.63
CA ASP A 98 3.03 -0.33 -14.56
C ASP A 98 2.07 -1.31 -13.84
N PHE A 99 0.81 -0.88 -13.77
CA PHE A 99 -0.25 -1.58 -13.04
C PHE A 99 -0.59 -2.96 -13.65
N SER A 100 -0.43 -3.12 -14.95
CA SER A 100 -0.69 -4.38 -15.65
C SER A 100 0.30 -5.47 -15.19
N LYS A 101 1.61 -5.17 -15.26
CA LYS A 101 2.64 -6.11 -14.80
C LYS A 101 2.62 -6.30 -13.28
N ALA A 102 2.30 -5.24 -12.52
CA ALA A 102 2.13 -5.36 -11.09
C ALA A 102 1.05 -6.40 -10.75
N ALA A 103 -0.12 -6.30 -11.38
CA ALA A 103 -1.21 -7.26 -11.16
C ALA A 103 -0.83 -8.68 -11.59
N GLU A 104 -0.12 -8.85 -12.72
CA GLU A 104 0.36 -10.17 -13.16
C GLU A 104 1.25 -10.85 -12.10
N TYR A 105 2.24 -10.12 -11.58
CA TYR A 105 3.14 -10.62 -10.53
C TYR A 105 2.38 -10.95 -9.24
N LEU A 106 1.42 -10.13 -8.85
CA LEU A 106 0.60 -10.35 -7.65
C LEU A 106 -0.32 -11.57 -7.80
N TRP A 107 -0.88 -11.83 -8.98
CA TRP A 107 -1.62 -13.07 -9.22
C TRP A 107 -0.73 -14.31 -9.17
N LYS A 108 0.53 -14.22 -9.64
CA LYS A 108 1.53 -15.28 -9.44
C LYS A 108 1.82 -15.48 -7.96
N ALA A 109 1.96 -14.41 -7.17
CA ALA A 109 2.16 -14.53 -5.71
C ALA A 109 1.00 -15.30 -5.03
N LEU A 110 -0.26 -15.02 -5.40
CA LEU A 110 -1.43 -15.74 -4.87
C LEU A 110 -1.50 -17.22 -5.30
N LYS A 111 -0.81 -17.61 -6.38
CA LYS A 111 -0.70 -19.03 -6.76
C LYS A 111 0.08 -19.83 -5.71
N TYR A 112 1.12 -19.22 -5.13
CA TYR A 112 1.99 -19.85 -4.12
C TYR A 112 1.51 -19.60 -2.69
N ASN A 113 0.98 -18.42 -2.42
CA ASN A 113 0.36 -18.08 -1.13
C ASN A 113 -1.07 -17.53 -1.33
N PRO A 114 -2.09 -18.40 -1.42
CA PRO A 114 -3.46 -17.97 -1.67
C PRO A 114 -4.07 -17.10 -0.57
N SER A 115 -3.51 -17.14 0.64
CA SER A 115 -3.96 -16.36 1.79
C SER A 115 -3.06 -15.15 2.07
N ASP A 116 -2.39 -14.60 1.06
CA ASP A 116 -1.57 -13.41 1.25
C ASP A 116 -2.45 -12.15 1.33
N ARG A 117 -2.52 -11.56 2.53
CA ARG A 117 -3.39 -10.44 2.81
C ARG A 117 -3.00 -9.17 2.05
N ASP A 118 -1.70 -8.93 1.96
CA ASP A 118 -1.15 -7.70 1.40
C ASP A 118 -1.26 -7.72 -0.13
N VAL A 119 -1.13 -8.90 -0.74
CA VAL A 119 -1.34 -9.09 -2.18
C VAL A 119 -2.76 -8.72 -2.61
N TYR A 120 -3.79 -9.18 -1.89
CA TYR A 120 -5.18 -8.79 -2.18
C TYR A 120 -5.41 -7.28 -2.03
N SER A 121 -4.81 -6.66 -1.01
CA SER A 121 -4.91 -5.20 -0.78
C SER A 121 -4.32 -4.42 -1.96
N LEU A 122 -3.12 -4.82 -2.39
CA LEU A 122 -2.40 -4.16 -3.47
C LEU A 122 -3.06 -4.36 -4.84
N LEU A 123 -3.56 -5.57 -5.13
CA LEU A 123 -4.38 -5.83 -6.32
C LEU A 123 -5.63 -4.93 -6.35
N ALA A 124 -6.31 -4.79 -5.21
CA ALA A 124 -7.48 -3.93 -5.13
C ALA A 124 -7.14 -2.44 -5.32
N GLU A 125 -6.02 -1.97 -4.76
CA GLU A 125 -5.55 -0.60 -4.98
C GLU A 125 -5.19 -0.34 -6.45
N ILE A 126 -4.52 -1.30 -7.10
CA ILE A 126 -4.27 -1.26 -8.54
C ILE A 126 -5.57 -1.10 -9.32
N TYR A 127 -6.56 -1.97 -9.06
CA TYR A 127 -7.83 -1.91 -9.78
C TYR A 127 -8.64 -0.65 -9.48
N LEU A 128 -8.53 -0.09 -8.28
CA LEU A 128 -9.10 1.22 -7.94
C LEU A 128 -8.47 2.35 -8.77
N ARG A 129 -7.13 2.37 -8.92
CA ARG A 129 -6.41 3.37 -9.72
C ARG A 129 -6.74 3.27 -11.21
N GLU A 130 -7.01 2.07 -11.70
CA GLU A 130 -7.46 1.83 -13.07
C GLU A 130 -8.98 2.07 -13.27
N ASN A 131 -9.70 2.55 -12.24
CA ASN A 131 -11.16 2.68 -12.22
C ASN A 131 -11.94 1.36 -12.47
N LYS A 132 -11.28 0.21 -12.30
CA LYS A 132 -11.87 -1.14 -12.38
C LYS A 132 -12.49 -1.54 -11.04
N ASN A 133 -13.39 -0.71 -10.54
CA ASN A 133 -13.99 -0.83 -9.20
C ASN A 133 -14.66 -2.19 -8.95
N ASN A 134 -15.39 -2.73 -9.94
CA ASN A 134 -16.04 -4.05 -9.83
C ASN A 134 -15.01 -5.18 -9.62
N THR A 135 -13.86 -5.10 -10.27
CA THR A 135 -12.77 -6.06 -10.11
C THR A 135 -12.14 -5.93 -8.74
N ALA A 136 -11.91 -4.70 -8.25
CA ALA A 136 -11.41 -4.46 -6.90
C ALA A 136 -12.32 -5.11 -5.84
N VAL A 137 -13.65 -4.92 -5.92
CA VAL A 137 -14.62 -5.57 -5.01
C VAL A 137 -14.53 -7.09 -5.07
N LYS A 138 -14.42 -7.69 -6.26
CA LYS A 138 -14.29 -9.16 -6.41
C LYS A 138 -13.02 -9.69 -5.76
N VAL A 139 -11.89 -9.01 -5.93
CA VAL A 139 -10.61 -9.38 -5.33
C VAL A 139 -10.68 -9.29 -3.81
N LEU A 140 -11.24 -8.20 -3.27
CA LEU A 140 -11.38 -8.00 -1.84
C LEU A 140 -12.33 -9.02 -1.19
N LYS A 141 -13.43 -9.38 -1.88
CA LYS A 141 -14.32 -10.46 -1.41
C LYS A 141 -13.58 -11.79 -1.30
N LYS A 142 -12.67 -12.12 -2.23
CA LYS A 142 -11.83 -13.31 -2.11
C LYS A 142 -10.89 -13.22 -0.90
N GLY A 143 -10.25 -12.08 -0.69
CA GLY A 143 -9.40 -11.85 0.49
C GLY A 143 -10.18 -11.96 1.81
N LEU A 144 -11.40 -11.43 1.86
CA LEU A 144 -12.30 -11.50 3.02
C LEU A 144 -12.72 -12.93 3.39
N ASN A 145 -12.66 -13.90 2.46
CA ASN A 145 -12.87 -15.30 2.80
C ASN A 145 -11.76 -15.85 3.70
N PHE A 146 -10.55 -15.31 3.60
CA PHE A 146 -9.41 -15.67 4.46
C PHE A 146 -9.31 -14.77 5.69
N PHE A 147 -9.56 -13.47 5.53
CA PHE A 147 -9.43 -12.47 6.59
C PHE A 147 -10.72 -11.65 6.73
N PRO A 148 -11.80 -12.22 7.31
CA PRO A 148 -13.11 -11.58 7.38
C PRO A 148 -13.12 -10.29 8.20
N ASP A 149 -12.15 -10.11 9.11
CA ASP A 149 -12.09 -8.98 10.03
C ASP A 149 -10.98 -7.98 9.66
N TYR A 150 -10.44 -8.05 8.44
CA TYR A 150 -9.40 -7.12 8.01
C TYR A 150 -9.98 -5.78 7.55
N SER A 151 -9.91 -4.77 8.41
CA SER A 151 -10.45 -3.42 8.20
C SER A 151 -10.05 -2.77 6.87
N LEU A 152 -8.79 -2.94 6.43
CA LEU A 152 -8.31 -2.35 5.18
C LEU A 152 -9.09 -2.86 3.96
N TYR A 153 -9.54 -4.11 3.95
CA TYR A 153 -10.38 -4.62 2.87
C TYR A 153 -11.72 -3.90 2.80
N TYR A 154 -12.35 -3.63 3.94
CA TYR A 154 -13.59 -2.87 3.97
C TYR A 154 -13.39 -1.41 3.54
N ILE A 155 -12.24 -0.79 3.86
CA ILE A 155 -11.90 0.56 3.39
C ILE A 155 -11.79 0.61 1.87
N LEU A 156 -11.01 -0.31 1.29
CA LEU A 156 -10.79 -0.36 -0.16
C LEU A 156 -12.08 -0.76 -0.89
N MET A 157 -12.85 -1.70 -0.33
CA MET A 157 -14.12 -2.16 -0.91
C MET A 157 -15.17 -1.06 -0.86
N GLY A 158 -15.32 -0.36 0.28
CA GLY A 158 -16.20 0.78 0.42
C GLY A 158 -15.84 1.92 -0.54
N SER A 159 -14.54 2.17 -0.75
CA SER A 159 -14.08 3.16 -1.73
C SER A 159 -14.40 2.76 -3.17
N ALA A 160 -14.22 1.49 -3.53
CA ALA A 160 -14.61 0.97 -4.84
C ALA A 160 -16.13 1.06 -5.07
N LEU A 161 -16.92 0.76 -4.04
CA LEU A 161 -18.38 0.83 -4.10
C LEU A 161 -18.87 2.27 -4.22
N LEU A 162 -18.25 3.23 -3.53
CA LEU A 162 -18.52 4.66 -3.70
C LEU A 162 -18.26 5.12 -5.14
N ASN A 163 -17.13 4.73 -5.73
CA ASN A 163 -16.80 5.06 -7.12
C ASN A 163 -17.81 4.46 -8.13
N ASN A 164 -18.50 3.38 -7.73
CA ASN A 164 -19.58 2.75 -8.50
C ASN A 164 -20.99 3.25 -8.11
N ALA A 165 -21.09 4.36 -7.37
CA ALA A 165 -22.36 4.90 -6.84
C ALA A 165 -23.19 3.90 -5.99
N SER A 166 -22.57 2.82 -5.52
CA SER A 166 -23.21 1.78 -4.69
C SER A 166 -23.17 2.17 -3.21
N ILE A 167 -23.80 3.31 -2.88
CA ILE A 167 -23.62 4.01 -1.60
C ILE A 167 -24.07 3.15 -0.41
N ARG A 168 -25.19 2.43 -0.52
CA ARG A 168 -25.69 1.56 0.55
C ARG A 168 -24.67 0.49 0.96
N MET A 169 -24.06 -0.18 -0.03
CA MET A 169 -23.04 -1.20 0.25
C MET A 169 -21.76 -0.58 0.82
N ALA A 170 -21.42 0.64 0.39
CA ALA A 170 -20.28 1.37 0.96
C ALA A 170 -20.51 1.73 2.43
N LEU A 171 -21.74 2.16 2.80
CA LEU A 171 -22.12 2.41 4.19
C LEU A 171 -21.96 1.16 5.05
N GLU A 172 -22.38 -0.01 4.56
CA GLU A 172 -22.21 -1.29 5.24
C GLU A 172 -20.72 -1.60 5.48
N CYS A 173 -19.86 -1.39 4.47
CA CYS A 173 -18.42 -1.59 4.58
C CYS A 173 -17.80 -0.69 5.65
N PHE A 174 -18.09 0.62 5.62
CA PHE A 174 -17.49 1.54 6.57
C PHE A 174 -18.05 1.38 8.00
N SER A 175 -19.33 0.99 8.13
CA SER A 175 -19.94 0.67 9.42
C SER A 175 -19.30 -0.57 10.04
N LYS A 176 -18.96 -1.58 9.22
CA LYS A 176 -18.26 -2.78 9.69
C LYS A 176 -16.92 -2.42 10.34
N ILE A 177 -16.17 -1.46 9.80
CA ILE A 177 -14.89 -1.02 10.40
C ILE A 177 -15.06 -0.52 11.83
N LEU A 178 -16.15 0.22 12.13
CA LEU A 178 -16.43 0.71 13.48
C LEU A 178 -16.61 -0.40 14.51
N THR A 179 -16.97 -1.61 14.06
CA THR A 179 -17.11 -2.80 14.91
C THR A 179 -15.82 -3.61 15.06
N LEU A 180 -14.89 -3.47 14.12
CA LEU A 180 -13.67 -4.29 14.05
C LEU A 180 -12.49 -3.64 14.77
N ASP A 181 -12.22 -2.36 14.49
CA ASP A 181 -10.94 -1.76 14.88
C ASP A 181 -11.04 -0.26 15.18
N LYS A 182 -10.35 0.16 16.24
CA LYS A 182 -10.20 1.55 16.64
C LYS A 182 -9.22 2.31 15.73
N GLU A 183 -8.22 1.64 15.14
CA GLU A 183 -7.19 2.29 14.32
C GLU A 183 -7.81 3.01 13.13
N PHE A 184 -8.70 2.32 12.42
CA PHE A 184 -9.35 2.85 11.23
C PHE A 184 -10.65 3.61 11.51
N LYS A 185 -11.05 3.74 12.78
CA LYS A 185 -12.27 4.47 13.18
C LYS A 185 -12.33 5.88 12.60
N LYS A 186 -11.19 6.58 12.62
CA LYS A 186 -11.06 7.93 12.05
C LYS A 186 -11.41 7.99 10.56
N VAL A 187 -10.89 7.03 9.78
CA VAL A 187 -11.14 6.95 8.33
C VAL A 187 -12.59 6.53 8.07
N ALA A 188 -13.11 5.56 8.84
CA ALA A 188 -14.48 5.08 8.71
C ALA A 188 -15.51 6.18 8.98
N LEU A 189 -15.39 6.94 10.07
CA LEU A 189 -16.29 8.06 10.39
C LEU A 189 -16.29 9.13 9.29
N PHE A 190 -15.10 9.50 8.79
CA PHE A 190 -15.00 10.43 7.68
C PHE A 190 -15.72 9.93 6.42
N LYS A 191 -15.50 8.67 6.06
CA LYS A 191 -16.10 8.04 4.87
C LYS A 191 -17.61 7.82 5.01
N LEU A 192 -18.10 7.48 6.20
CA LEU A 192 -19.54 7.41 6.50
C LEU A 192 -20.23 8.75 6.31
N GLY A 193 -19.64 9.83 6.84
CA GLY A 193 -20.18 11.17 6.64
C GLY A 193 -20.24 11.55 5.16
N LEU A 194 -19.22 11.19 4.37
CA LEU A 194 -19.24 11.38 2.91
C LEU A 194 -20.35 10.56 2.23
N CYS A 195 -20.53 9.29 2.60
CA CYS A 195 -21.62 8.47 2.06
C CYS A 195 -23.00 9.07 2.37
N HIS A 196 -23.20 9.57 3.60
CA HIS A 196 -24.44 10.21 4.00
C HIS A 196 -24.67 11.54 3.27
N LEU A 197 -23.62 12.35 3.08
CA LEU A 197 -23.67 13.58 2.29
C LEU A 197 -24.13 13.28 0.86
N ILE A 198 -23.49 12.32 0.17
CA ILE A 198 -23.85 11.94 -1.21
C ILE A 198 -25.28 11.40 -1.28
N SER A 199 -25.75 10.74 -0.23
CA SER A 199 -27.13 10.24 -0.13
C SER A 199 -28.16 11.33 0.23
N GLY A 200 -27.75 12.58 0.47
CA GLY A 200 -28.63 13.66 0.93
C GLY A 200 -29.04 13.57 2.41
N ASN A 201 -28.48 12.63 3.17
CA ASN A 201 -28.77 12.42 4.59
C ASN A 201 -27.91 13.35 5.46
N TYR A 202 -28.15 14.66 5.36
CA TYR A 202 -27.29 15.66 5.97
C TYR A 202 -27.14 15.54 7.48
N LYS A 203 -28.23 15.19 8.19
CA LYS A 203 -28.20 14.95 9.64
C LYS A 203 -27.21 13.85 10.01
N CYS A 204 -27.28 12.69 9.36
CA CYS A 204 -26.36 11.58 9.61
C CYS A 204 -24.92 11.92 9.23
N ALA A 205 -24.70 12.75 8.20
CA ALA A 205 -23.37 13.22 7.84
C ALA A 205 -22.76 14.11 8.93
N ILE A 206 -23.55 15.07 9.46
CA ILE A 206 -23.18 15.94 10.57
C ILE A 206 -22.87 15.09 11.82
N ASP A 207 -23.73 14.13 12.16
CA ASP A 207 -23.53 13.26 13.33
C ASP A 207 -22.20 12.48 13.24
N ALA A 208 -21.90 11.89 12.07
CA ALA A 208 -20.67 11.13 11.85
C ALA A 208 -19.41 12.02 11.96
N TRP A 209 -19.45 13.23 11.41
CA TRP A 209 -18.32 14.16 11.49
C TRP A 209 -18.19 14.84 12.86
N ASN A 210 -19.28 15.03 13.59
CA ASN A 210 -19.24 15.45 14.99
C ASN A 210 -18.61 14.36 15.86
N GLU A 211 -18.92 13.09 15.64
CA GLU A 211 -18.22 11.99 16.32
C GLU A 211 -16.73 11.95 15.95
N LEU A 212 -16.39 12.24 14.69
CA LEU A 212 -15.01 12.31 14.21
C LEU A 212 -14.20 13.37 14.96
N ILE A 213 -14.67 14.61 15.04
CA ILE A 213 -13.94 15.70 15.72
C ILE A 213 -13.92 15.49 17.24
N ARG A 214 -14.95 14.85 17.83
CA ARG A 214 -14.95 14.51 19.26
C ARG A 214 -13.92 13.44 19.59
N SER A 215 -13.80 12.43 18.75
CA SER A 215 -12.88 11.30 18.96
C SER A 215 -11.46 11.63 18.54
N PHE A 216 -11.29 12.50 17.54
CA PHE A 216 -10.01 12.89 16.94
C PHE A 216 -9.96 14.42 16.73
N PRO A 217 -9.73 15.22 17.79
CA PRO A 217 -9.82 16.69 17.71
C PRO A 217 -8.80 17.35 16.78
N SER A 218 -7.72 16.66 16.42
CA SER A 218 -6.73 17.17 15.46
C SER A 218 -7.06 16.82 14.00
N GLU A 219 -8.18 16.14 13.73
CA GLU A 219 -8.55 15.70 12.37
C GLU A 219 -9.27 16.81 11.61
N VAL A 220 -8.47 17.59 10.87
CA VAL A 220 -8.89 18.76 10.07
C VAL A 220 -10.06 18.45 9.13
N ARG A 221 -10.09 17.25 8.53
CA ARG A 221 -11.13 16.88 7.56
C ARG A 221 -12.54 16.92 8.16
N GLY A 222 -12.69 16.62 9.45
CA GLY A 222 -14.00 16.69 10.11
C GLY A 222 -14.53 18.12 10.18
N TYR A 223 -13.68 19.08 10.57
CA TYR A 223 -14.03 20.50 10.63
C TYR A 223 -14.35 21.07 9.24
N TYR A 224 -13.52 20.76 8.24
CA TYR A 224 -13.78 21.21 6.86
C TYR A 224 -15.11 20.67 6.33
N SER A 225 -15.40 19.39 6.56
CA SER A 225 -16.65 18.78 6.12
C SER A 225 -17.89 19.34 6.82
N LEU A 226 -17.79 19.68 8.12
CA LEU A 226 -18.86 20.37 8.84
C LEU A 226 -19.06 21.80 8.32
N GLY A 227 -17.99 22.56 8.09
CA GLY A 227 -18.10 23.89 7.47
C GLY A 227 -18.81 23.82 6.11
N PHE A 228 -18.38 22.88 5.26
CA PHE A 228 -18.98 22.68 3.94
C PHE A 228 -20.48 22.33 4.00
N ILE A 229 -20.90 21.44 4.90
CA ILE A 229 -22.32 21.05 4.95
C ILE A 229 -23.21 22.16 5.54
N TYR A 230 -22.73 22.92 6.51
CA TYR A 230 -23.48 24.07 7.05
C TYR A 230 -23.60 25.20 6.02
N ASP A 231 -22.58 25.40 5.18
CA ASP A 231 -22.64 26.31 4.03
C ASP A 231 -23.74 25.88 3.03
N VAL A 232 -23.80 24.59 2.70
CA VAL A 232 -24.86 24.01 1.83
C VAL A 232 -26.26 24.18 2.46
N LEU A 233 -26.37 24.13 3.79
CA LEU A 233 -27.62 24.35 4.51
C LEU A 233 -27.99 25.84 4.68
N GLY A 234 -27.09 26.76 4.30
CA GLY A 234 -27.29 28.20 4.39
C GLY A 234 -26.96 28.83 5.75
N ASP A 235 -26.43 28.05 6.70
CA ASP A 235 -25.99 28.52 8.01
C ASP A 235 -24.55 29.02 7.93
N LYS A 236 -24.39 30.27 7.47
CA LYS A 236 -23.09 30.89 7.24
C LYS A 236 -22.28 31.12 8.52
N ASP A 237 -22.96 31.37 9.64
CA ASP A 237 -22.31 31.65 10.92
C ASP A 237 -21.60 30.39 11.44
N THR A 238 -22.30 29.27 11.53
CA THR A 238 -21.71 27.99 11.97
C THR A 238 -20.67 27.48 10.97
N SER A 239 -20.94 27.65 9.67
CA SER A 239 -19.97 27.33 8.60
C SER A 239 -18.63 28.05 8.81
N GLY A 240 -18.68 29.37 9.03
CA GLY A 240 -17.50 30.19 9.30
C GLY A 240 -16.74 29.74 10.55
N GLU A 241 -17.43 29.41 11.63
CA GLU A 241 -16.79 28.88 12.85
C GLU A 241 -16.01 27.59 12.60
N TYR A 242 -16.59 26.63 11.87
CA TYR A 242 -15.93 25.36 11.56
C TYR A 242 -14.76 25.55 10.61
N PHE A 243 -14.86 26.46 9.63
CA PHE A 243 -13.74 26.80 8.76
C PHE A 243 -12.60 27.51 9.51
N HIS A 244 -12.90 28.39 10.47
CA HIS A 244 -11.87 28.97 11.33
C HIS A 244 -11.15 27.92 12.17
N LYS A 245 -11.89 27.02 12.83
CA LYS A 245 -11.31 25.89 13.57
C LYS A 245 -10.47 24.99 12.66
N CYS A 246 -10.93 24.75 11.43
CA CYS A 246 -10.16 24.02 10.43
C CYS A 246 -8.84 24.73 10.10
N LEU A 247 -8.84 26.05 9.92
CA LEU A 247 -7.64 26.83 9.61
C LEU A 247 -6.65 26.89 10.77
N ASP A 248 -7.12 26.95 12.01
CA ASP A 248 -6.27 27.00 13.20
C ASP A 248 -5.44 25.73 13.39
N LEU A 249 -6.02 24.57 13.02
CA LEU A 249 -5.39 23.26 13.11
C LEU A 249 -4.40 22.96 11.97
N VAL A 250 -4.36 23.79 10.92
CA VAL A 250 -3.50 23.54 9.75
C VAL A 250 -2.17 24.30 9.87
N SER A 251 -1.10 23.70 9.34
CA SER A 251 0.21 24.36 9.22
C SER A 251 0.10 25.68 8.43
N LYS A 252 1.05 26.61 8.61
CA LYS A 252 1.00 27.92 7.93
C LYS A 252 0.89 27.80 6.40
N GLU A 253 1.55 26.81 5.80
CA GLU A 253 1.49 26.54 4.35
C GLU A 253 0.12 25.99 3.91
N GLY A 254 -0.44 25.03 4.65
CA GLY A 254 -1.76 24.49 4.34
C GLY A 254 -2.89 25.51 4.54
N ARG A 255 -2.71 26.48 5.44
CA ARG A 255 -3.65 27.59 5.64
C ARG A 255 -3.82 28.45 4.39
N HIS A 256 -2.76 28.70 3.62
CA HIS A 256 -2.85 29.51 2.39
C HIS A 256 -3.75 28.83 1.35
N ILE A 257 -3.54 27.53 1.12
CA ILE A 257 -4.30 26.72 0.15
C ILE A 257 -5.78 26.62 0.57
N LEU A 258 -6.05 26.43 1.86
CA LEU A 258 -7.42 26.35 2.36
C LEU A 258 -8.15 27.70 2.32
N LYS A 259 -7.46 28.81 2.65
CA LYS A 259 -8.05 30.15 2.55
C LYS A 259 -8.53 30.48 1.14
N GLU A 260 -7.75 30.15 0.12
CA GLU A 260 -8.19 30.37 -1.28
C GLU A 260 -9.43 29.56 -1.66
N LYS A 261 -9.60 28.35 -1.10
CA LYS A 261 -10.79 27.53 -1.34
C LYS A 261 -12.01 28.04 -0.59
N ILE A 262 -11.84 28.50 0.66
CA ILE A 262 -12.92 29.04 1.50
C ILE A 262 -13.41 30.40 0.96
N VAL A 263 -12.49 31.30 0.57
CA VAL A 263 -12.86 32.62 0.02
C VAL A 263 -13.60 32.51 -1.33
N LYS A 264 -13.40 31.42 -2.07
CA LYS A 264 -14.15 31.14 -3.31
C LYS A 264 -15.56 30.61 -3.06
N SER A 265 -15.87 30.02 -1.89
CA SER A 265 -17.24 29.61 -1.54
C SER A 265 -18.06 30.74 -0.93
N GLU A 266 -17.41 31.77 -0.37
CA GLU A 266 -18.07 32.95 0.19
C GLU A 266 -18.50 34.00 -0.86
N ARG A 267 -18.06 33.87 -2.12
CA ARG A 267 -18.41 34.75 -3.25
C ARG A 267 -19.50 34.14 -4.12
#